data_AF-A0A969SV69-F1
#
_entry.id   AF-A0A969SV69-F1
#
_cell.length_a   1.000
_cell.length_b   1.000
_cell.length_c   1.000
_cell.angle_alpha   90.00
_cell.angle_beta   90.00
_cell.angle_gamma   90.00
#
_symmetry.space_group_name_H-M   'P 1'
#
loop_
_entity.id
_entity.type
_entity.pdbx_description
1 polymer ?
#
loop_
_entity_poly.entity_id
_entity_poly.type
_entity_poly.pdbx_seq_one_letter_code
_entity_poly.pdbx_strand_id
1 'polypeptide(L)'
;DFSNYGTHDRLTDDGITQWHPAFLSLGKSLEECAARYRGFCKKYKPKPKLERSYHWGSKLLPKVAKSKGKNKTSPGQMRLPWDDWEVVDSDVNKVAEKFVMANCYDPKVAVQSFDNAQ
;
A
#
# COMPACT_ATOMS: atom_id res chain seq x y z
N ASP A 1 4.24 3.12 19.41
CA ASP A 1 3.28 2.03 19.64
C ASP A 1 2.66 2.27 21.01
N PHE A 2 1.40 2.71 21.04
CA PHE A 2 0.67 3.06 22.27
C PHE A 2 -0.32 1.94 22.55
N SER A 3 0.17 0.78 22.99
CA SER A 3 -0.74 -0.21 23.57
C SER A 3 -1.14 0.28 24.97
N ASN A 4 -2.39 0.04 25.35
CA ASN A 4 -2.95 0.33 26.68
C ASN A 4 -2.17 -0.34 27.84
N TYR A 5 -1.18 -1.18 27.53
CA TYR A 5 -0.36 -1.89 28.51
C TYR A 5 1.10 -1.46 28.54
N GLY A 6 1.47 -0.38 27.83
CA GLY A 6 2.84 0.13 27.81
C GLY A 6 3.41 0.49 29.20
N THR A 7 2.54 0.75 30.17
CA THR A 7 2.90 0.96 31.59
C THR A 7 3.72 -0.20 32.16
N HIS A 8 3.35 -1.45 31.87
CA HIS A 8 4.06 -2.66 32.35
C HIS A 8 5.47 -2.81 31.78
N ASP A 9 5.73 -2.22 30.62
CA ASP A 9 7.05 -2.24 29.98
C ASP A 9 7.94 -1.09 30.49
N ARG A 10 7.36 0.10 30.63
CA ARG A 10 8.07 1.32 31.02
C ARG A 10 8.30 1.47 32.51
N LEU A 11 7.67 0.62 33.33
CA LEU A 11 7.77 0.67 34.79
C LEU A 11 7.50 2.08 35.32
N THR A 12 6.38 2.65 34.87
CA THR A 12 6.05 4.05 35.15
C THR A 12 6.02 4.28 36.66
N ASP A 13 6.94 5.10 37.15
CA ASP A 13 7.05 5.49 38.56
C ASP A 13 6.29 6.80 38.77
N ASP A 14 4.97 6.72 38.63
CA ASP A 14 4.05 7.84 38.87
C ASP A 14 3.56 7.89 40.32
N GLY A 15 4.07 7.01 41.19
CA GLY A 15 3.70 6.92 42.61
C GLY A 15 2.25 6.48 42.88
N ILE A 16 1.49 6.16 41.84
CA ILE A 16 0.05 5.85 41.91
C ILE A 16 -0.23 4.46 41.33
N THR A 17 0.57 4.02 40.35
CA THR A 17 0.34 2.74 39.67
C THR A 17 0.52 1.56 40.62
N GLN A 18 -0.59 0.87 40.91
CA GLN A 18 -0.58 -0.43 41.57
C GLN A 18 -0.56 -1.56 40.54
N TRP A 19 0.43 -2.44 40.63
CA TRP A 19 0.59 -3.57 39.72
C TRP A 19 -0.38 -4.71 40.07
N HIS A 20 -1.05 -5.27 39.07
CA HIS A 20 -1.94 -6.42 39.27
C HIS A 20 -1.14 -7.65 39.77
N PRO A 21 -1.66 -8.47 40.71
CA PRO A 21 -0.92 -9.61 41.29
C PRO A 21 -0.43 -10.62 40.25
N ALA A 22 -1.19 -10.83 39.17
CA ALA A 22 -0.75 -11.69 38.07
C ALA A 22 0.52 -11.17 37.37
N PHE A 23 0.71 -9.85 37.26
CA PHE A 23 1.95 -9.28 36.71
C PHE A 23 3.12 -9.47 37.68
N LEU A 24 2.88 -9.22 38.97
CA LEU A 24 3.90 -9.41 40.02
C LEU A 24 4.33 -10.87 40.18
N SER A 25 3.45 -11.83 39.87
CA SER A 25 3.80 -13.25 39.87
C SER A 25 4.74 -13.66 38.73
N LEU A 26 4.98 -12.79 37.75
CA LEU A 26 5.84 -13.13 36.62
C LEU A 26 7.30 -13.28 37.03
N GLY A 27 7.80 -12.49 37.98
CA GLY A 27 9.22 -12.46 38.35
C GLY A 27 9.45 -12.02 39.79
N LYS A 28 10.70 -12.05 40.25
CA LYS A 28 11.06 -11.67 41.62
C LYS A 28 11.22 -10.16 41.81
N SER A 29 11.47 -9.45 40.71
CA SER A 29 11.57 -7.99 40.67
C SER A 29 10.66 -7.42 39.60
N LEU A 30 10.33 -6.13 39.71
CA LEU A 30 9.54 -5.41 38.72
C LEU A 30 10.21 -5.40 37.33
N GLU A 31 11.54 -5.18 37.27
CA GLU A 31 12.34 -5.34 36.05
C GLU A 31 12.17 -6.71 35.39
N GLU A 32 12.19 -7.79 36.17
CA GLU A 32 12.04 -9.14 35.66
C GLU A 32 10.60 -9.37 35.15
N CYS A 33 9.60 -8.85 35.86
CA CYS A 33 8.21 -8.89 35.43
C CYS A 33 8.03 -8.16 34.08
N ALA A 34 8.58 -6.94 33.95
CA ALA A 34 8.54 -6.16 32.72
C ALA A 34 9.27 -6.86 31.57
N ALA A 35 10.43 -7.48 31.83
CA ALA A 35 11.17 -8.25 30.82
C ALA A 35 10.36 -9.46 30.33
N ARG A 36 9.75 -10.22 31.23
CA ARG A 36 8.88 -11.36 30.88
C ARG A 36 7.63 -10.90 30.13
N TYR A 37 7.03 -9.78 30.55
CA TYR A 37 5.89 -9.18 29.88
C TYR A 37 6.21 -8.69 28.46
N ARG A 38 7.39 -8.09 28.23
CA ARG A 38 7.89 -7.79 26.88
C ARG A 38 8.01 -9.03 26.02
N GLY A 39 8.55 -10.10 26.60
CA GLY A 39 8.65 -11.40 25.93
C GLY A 39 7.27 -11.93 25.52
N PHE A 40 6.28 -11.82 26.41
CA PHE A 40 4.88 -12.14 26.11
C PHE A 40 4.33 -11.27 24.98
N CYS A 41 4.46 -9.94 25.04
CA CYS A 41 3.96 -9.02 24.01
C CYS A 41 4.56 -9.32 22.63
N LYS A 42 5.85 -9.64 22.55
CA LYS A 42 6.51 -10.05 21.30
C LYS A 42 5.90 -11.32 20.71
N LYS A 43 5.53 -12.29 21.54
CA LYS A 43 4.90 -13.56 21.10
C LYS A 43 3.46 -13.34 20.62
N TYR A 44 2.72 -12.43 21.26
CA TYR A 44 1.34 -12.11 20.91
C TYR A 44 1.21 -11.07 19.80
N LYS A 45 2.31 -10.44 19.38
CA LYS A 45 2.29 -9.49 18.27
C LYS A 45 1.78 -10.21 17.02
N PRO A 46 0.70 -9.72 16.40
CA PRO A 46 0.18 -10.32 15.17
C PRO A 46 1.29 -10.37 14.12
N LYS A 47 1.52 -11.57 13.57
CA LYS A 47 2.42 -11.71 12.43
C LYS A 47 1.80 -10.98 11.24
N PRO A 48 2.58 -10.22 10.46
CA PRO A 48 2.05 -9.63 9.24
C PRO A 48 1.50 -10.75 8.37
N LYS A 49 0.33 -10.53 7.77
CA LYS A 49 -0.27 -11.49 6.87
C LYS A 49 0.72 -11.71 5.72
N LEU A 50 1.10 -12.96 5.48
CA LEU A 50 1.89 -13.29 4.31
C LEU A 50 1.12 -12.81 3.08
N GLU A 51 1.78 -12.02 2.25
CA GLU A 51 1.22 -11.63 0.96
C GLU A 51 1.01 -12.91 0.14
N ARG A 52 -0.24 -13.32 -0.01
CA ARG A 52 -0.58 -14.39 -0.95
C ARG A 52 -0.50 -13.80 -2.34
N SER A 53 0.68 -13.85 -2.96
CA SER A 53 0.77 -13.59 -4.38
C SER A 53 0.14 -14.81 -5.08
N TYR A 54 -1.03 -14.60 -5.68
CA TYR A 54 -1.63 -15.60 -6.53
C TYR A 54 -1.17 -15.30 -7.95
N HIS A 55 -0.32 -16.17 -8.50
CA HIS A 55 0.19 -16.09 -9.88
C HIS A 55 -0.89 -16.33 -10.97
N TRP A 56 -2.17 -16.10 -10.66
CA TRP A 56 -3.26 -16.26 -11.63
C TRP A 56 -3.02 -15.37 -12.85
N GLY A 57 -2.51 -14.15 -12.66
CA GLY A 57 -2.20 -13.21 -13.73
C GLY A 57 -1.04 -13.66 -14.63
N SER A 58 -0.01 -14.32 -14.10
CA SER A 58 1.11 -14.81 -14.91
C SER A 58 0.79 -16.12 -15.65
N LYS A 59 -0.15 -16.93 -15.13
CA LYS A 59 -0.58 -18.19 -15.76
C LYS A 59 -1.69 -18.01 -16.80
N LEU A 60 -2.53 -16.97 -16.67
CA LEU A 60 -3.54 -16.59 -17.67
C LEU A 60 -2.97 -15.77 -18.83
N LEU A 61 -1.84 -15.09 -18.65
CA LEU A 61 -1.25 -14.21 -19.66
C LEU A 61 0.13 -14.64 -20.21
N PRO A 62 0.58 -15.91 -20.21
CA PRO A 62 1.89 -16.24 -20.79
C PRO A 62 1.93 -16.02 -22.31
N LYS A 63 0.76 -15.88 -22.96
CA LYS A 63 0.60 -15.61 -24.40
C LYS A 63 0.11 -14.21 -24.72
N VAL A 64 -0.09 -13.33 -23.72
CA VAL A 64 -0.17 -11.89 -24.02
C VAL A 64 1.26 -11.39 -24.16
N ALA A 65 1.95 -11.94 -25.16
CA ALA A 65 2.85 -11.13 -25.94
C ALA A 65 2.08 -9.85 -26.27
N LYS A 66 2.69 -8.71 -25.98
CA LYS A 66 2.19 -7.40 -26.37
C LYS A 66 2.07 -7.37 -27.89
N SER A 67 1.01 -7.94 -28.44
CA SER A 67 0.61 -7.62 -29.79
C SER A 67 0.21 -6.16 -29.71
N LYS A 68 1.02 -5.28 -30.31
CA LYS A 68 0.53 -4.00 -30.83
C LYS A 68 -0.48 -4.32 -31.94
N GLY A 69 -1.57 -4.97 -31.59
CA GLY A 69 -2.64 -5.39 -32.48
C GLY A 69 -3.83 -4.51 -32.18
N LYS A 70 -4.27 -3.75 -33.18
CA LYS A 70 -5.44 -2.86 -33.11
C LYS A 70 -6.58 -3.56 -32.35
N ASN A 71 -7.11 -2.92 -31.32
CA ASN A 71 -8.21 -3.41 -30.49
C ASN A 71 -9.39 -3.84 -31.38
N LYS A 72 -9.49 -5.13 -31.70
CA LYS A 72 -10.67 -5.68 -32.35
C LYS A 72 -11.66 -6.06 -31.26
N THR A 73 -12.84 -5.46 -31.31
CA THR A 73 -13.97 -5.84 -30.44
C THR A 73 -14.28 -7.32 -30.63
N SER A 74 -14.28 -8.07 -29.53
CA SER A 74 -14.63 -9.50 -29.51
C SER A 74 -16.07 -9.73 -29.96
N PRO A 75 -16.39 -10.84 -30.66
CA PRO A 75 -17.77 -11.17 -31.01
C PRO A 75 -18.68 -11.17 -29.76
N GLY A 76 -19.71 -10.34 -29.76
CA GLY A 76 -20.67 -10.18 -28.65
C GLY A 76 -20.41 -9.00 -27.70
N GLN A 77 -19.30 -8.28 -27.85
CA GLN A 77 -19.04 -7.07 -27.07
C GLN A 77 -19.71 -5.86 -27.72
N MET A 78 -20.72 -5.29 -27.06
CA MET A 78 -21.33 -4.02 -27.49
C MET A 78 -20.38 -2.87 -27.18
N ARG A 79 -20.21 -1.95 -28.13
CA ARG A 79 -19.50 -0.68 -27.88
C ARG A 79 -20.31 0.18 -26.92
N LEU A 80 -19.64 0.80 -25.96
CA LEU A 80 -20.26 1.75 -25.06
C LEU A 80 -20.55 3.06 -25.82
N PRO A 81 -21.63 3.79 -25.50
CA PRO A 81 -21.96 5.06 -26.16
C PRO A 81 -20.87 6.14 -26.05
N TRP A 82 -19.90 5.97 -25.15
CA TRP A 82 -18.77 6.87 -24.92
C TRP A 82 -17.41 6.26 -25.33
N ASP A 83 -17.42 5.12 -26.04
CA ASP A 83 -16.17 4.52 -26.58
C ASP A 83 -15.54 5.41 -27.66
N ASP A 84 -16.36 6.12 -28.43
CA ASP A 84 -15.92 7.20 -29.30
C ASP A 84 -15.89 8.48 -28.46
N TRP A 85 -14.94 8.57 -27.51
CA TRP A 85 -14.73 9.78 -26.72
C TRP A 85 -14.49 10.95 -27.69
N GLU A 86 -15.19 12.07 -27.48
CA GLU A 86 -15.12 13.23 -28.38
C GLU A 86 -13.67 13.70 -28.55
N VAL A 87 -13.39 14.30 -29.72
CA VAL A 87 -12.08 14.87 -30.07
C VAL A 87 -11.56 15.67 -28.89
N VAL A 88 -10.39 15.31 -28.38
CA VAL A 88 -9.78 15.97 -27.23
C VAL A 88 -9.70 17.46 -27.51
N ASP A 89 -10.47 18.24 -26.76
CA ASP A 89 -10.45 19.69 -26.85
C ASP A 89 -9.00 20.17 -26.68
N SER A 90 -8.58 21.06 -27.58
CA SER A 90 -7.23 21.63 -27.58
C SER A 90 -6.85 22.24 -26.23
N ASP A 91 -7.84 22.73 -25.48
CA ASP A 91 -7.61 23.32 -24.17
C ASP A 91 -7.34 22.28 -23.09
N VAL A 92 -8.00 21.11 -23.16
CA VAL A 92 -7.73 19.98 -22.26
C VAL A 92 -6.30 19.47 -22.44
N ASN A 93 -5.82 19.40 -23.69
CA ASN A 93 -4.43 19.01 -23.98
C ASN A 93 -3.41 20.01 -23.41
N LYS A 94 -3.64 21.32 -23.58
CA LYS A 94 -2.73 22.35 -23.02
C LYS A 94 -2.66 22.30 -21.49
N VAL A 95 -3.78 22.01 -20.82
CA VAL A 95 -3.82 21.89 -19.35
C VAL A 95 -3.11 20.61 -18.91
N ALA A 96 -3.35 19.50 -19.60
CA ALA A 96 -2.70 18.23 -19.32
C ALA A 96 -1.17 18.34 -19.49
N GLU A 97 -0.69 19.00 -20.55
CA GLU A 97 0.73 19.24 -20.79
C GLU A 97 1.37 20.02 -19.62
N LYS A 98 0.75 21.13 -19.19
CA LYS A 98 1.24 21.92 -18.03
C LYS A 98 1.31 21.07 -16.76
N PHE A 99 0.28 20.27 -16.49
CA PHE A 99 0.24 19.43 -15.31
C PHE A 99 1.33 18.35 -15.33
N VAL A 100 1.50 17.67 -16.47
CA VAL A 100 2.53 16.64 -16.63
C VAL A 100 3.92 17.25 -16.51
N MET A 101 4.19 18.37 -17.17
CA MET A 101 5.51 19.02 -17.10
C MET A 101 5.83 19.52 -15.69
N ALA A 102 4.84 19.97 -14.92
CA ALA A 102 5.05 20.44 -13.55
C ALA A 102 5.29 19.29 -12.54
N ASN A 103 4.80 18.07 -12.82
CA ASN A 103 4.82 16.95 -11.87
C ASN A 103 5.69 15.76 -12.34
N CYS A 104 6.22 15.78 -13.56
CA CYS A 104 7.02 14.67 -14.07
C CYS A 104 8.37 14.57 -13.37
N TYR A 105 8.88 13.34 -13.27
CA TYR A 105 10.19 13.04 -12.70
C TYR A 105 11.34 13.41 -13.66
N ASP A 106 11.15 13.21 -14.97
CA ASP A 106 12.08 13.62 -16.03
C ASP A 106 11.33 14.34 -17.16
N PRO A 107 11.57 15.66 -17.35
CA PRO A 107 10.92 16.44 -18.40
C PRO A 107 11.20 15.95 -19.82
N LYS A 108 12.38 15.35 -20.08
CA LYS A 108 12.75 14.92 -21.44
C LYS A 108 11.92 13.73 -21.91
N VAL A 109 11.52 12.86 -20.98
CA VAL A 109 10.64 11.71 -21.26
C VAL A 109 9.18 12.16 -21.39
N ALA A 110 8.76 13.15 -20.59
CA ALA A 110 7.42 13.71 -20.64
C ALA A 110 7.11 14.37 -22.00
N VAL A 111 8.03 15.19 -22.53
CA VAL A 111 7.86 15.88 -23.82
C VAL A 111 7.67 14.88 -24.97
N GLN A 112 8.42 13.77 -24.99
CA GLN A 112 8.28 12.72 -26.00
C GLN A 112 6.89 12.07 -26.04
N SER A 113 6.12 12.15 -24.95
CA SER A 113 4.77 11.57 -24.88
C SER A 113 3.73 12.43 -25.63
N PHE A 114 4.01 13.72 -25.81
CA PHE A 114 3.13 14.65 -26.54
C PHE A 114 3.54 14.82 -28.00
N ASP A 115 4.84 14.65 -28.33
CA ASP A 115 5.33 14.69 -29.72
C ASP A 115 4.86 13.49 -30.57
N ASN A 116 4.65 12.32 -29.95
CA ASN A 116 4.16 11.11 -30.64
C ASN A 116 2.64 11.08 -30.88
N ALA A 117 1.93 12.14 -30.48
CA ALA A 117 0.47 12.25 -30.57
C ALA A 117 -0.02 13.17 -31.72
N GLN A 118 0.90 13.72 -32.53
CA GLN A 118 0.61 14.51 -33.74
C GLN A 118 0.67 13.69 -35.02
#